data_AF-A0AAD2FW82-F1
#
_entry.id   AF-A0AAD2FW82-F1
#
_cell.length_a   1.000
_cell.length_b   1.000
_cell.length_c   1.000
_cell.angle_alpha   90.00
_cell.angle_beta   90.00
_cell.angle_gamma   90.00
#
_symmetry.space_group_name_H-M   'P 1'
#
loop_
_entity.id
_entity.type
_entity.pdbx_description
1 polymer ?
#
loop_
_entity_poly.entity_id
_entity_poly.type
_entity_poly.pdbx_seq_one_letter_code
_entity_poly.pdbx_strand_id
1 'polypeptide(L)'
;MTPTASDDEIIEHVPRWKLFQNQKHSLRIPVSEIASCVGFHEYRDLVQLALRQVYQGSAGQELLAHDSKLLGLRLESDEQLLMEIAEQAGKETKEAWKAVVQVKHGVRKEQSVEQAQTLSKAVVQKAKESKKLTRSQIQQLEQASKHSVNTGFGTCWEDQALDMYEKQFGYEVRARNEEIKIWPFVRVDGGDTVRPLKDPHSHRQLTLLNAAGIAEDEPEPKRQRNSDSDEMDKKFGLISTRNISIKKQKECLFSLRGAIDGIRDELVPNSCMTTSDDDDSWVLQPIIVECKHRMNRLQPSPPLYEMIQIAAYCKMYDAKDADLLQVLRKKKLTIQRRAKDNQTKPALPDENFRQQKLPFVATSDKENNDKENDKAEPNSKPTDQSVVDMTGNCENEEACPNINGSMQQKSEEDEKESSGVFDTTELSEEIGDGAAEESVQVDEESSIKREPVGLATEKVQTEAKHSITIGTNETLNEDSAREEDPGTDKQDAMTMEISVTRMSMDDPRYQLNDNWESLILPRLKSWVEGIYEIRSSDDKRYRLLMASTESSVAVIGDHDEDVLEQQSLQQLRDAWNILFEECPWLVDCDTQYSREIMSRIAE
;
A
#
# COMPACT_ATOMS: atom_id res chain seq x y z
N MET A 1 -45.33 -38.42 37.78
CA MET A 1 -44.34 -37.35 37.63
C MET A 1 -43.89 -37.35 36.19
N THR A 2 -44.53 -36.51 35.38
CA THR A 2 -44.12 -36.24 33.99
C THR A 2 -42.86 -35.39 34.02
N PRO A 3 -41.81 -35.71 33.25
CA PRO A 3 -40.66 -34.83 33.13
C PRO A 3 -41.16 -33.52 32.52
N THR A 4 -41.08 -32.45 33.30
CA THR A 4 -41.22 -31.08 32.81
C THR A 4 -40.18 -30.92 31.70
N ALA A 5 -40.66 -30.56 30.50
CA ALA A 5 -39.80 -30.22 29.37
C ALA A 5 -38.73 -29.26 29.90
N SER A 6 -37.47 -29.67 29.78
CA SER A 6 -36.34 -28.81 30.07
C SER A 6 -36.54 -27.54 29.27
N ASP A 7 -36.33 -26.39 29.92
CA ASP A 7 -36.15 -25.10 29.28
C ASP A 7 -34.90 -25.19 28.40
N ASP A 8 -35.02 -25.87 27.26
CA ASP A 8 -34.05 -25.80 26.18
C ASP A 8 -34.09 -24.35 25.69
N GLU A 9 -33.25 -23.51 26.31
CA GLU A 9 -33.02 -22.14 25.91
C GLU A 9 -32.91 -22.10 24.39
N ILE A 10 -33.84 -21.41 23.75
CA ILE A 10 -33.75 -21.08 22.33
C ILE A 10 -32.55 -20.15 22.23
N ILE A 11 -31.36 -20.73 22.00
CA ILE A 11 -30.15 -19.99 21.65
C ILE A 11 -30.47 -19.35 20.31
N GLU A 12 -30.91 -18.10 20.35
CA GLU A 12 -31.17 -17.31 19.16
C GLU A 12 -29.87 -17.26 18.35
N HIS A 13 -29.90 -17.86 17.16
CA HIS A 13 -28.72 -18.00 16.33
C HIS A 13 -28.30 -16.61 15.83
N VAL A 14 -27.43 -15.94 16.59
CA VAL A 14 -26.87 -14.64 16.22
C VAL A 14 -26.11 -14.80 14.90
N PRO A 15 -26.49 -14.07 13.83
CA PRO A 15 -25.77 -14.11 12.57
C PRO A 15 -24.28 -13.80 12.76
N ARG A 16 -23.43 -14.55 12.06
CA ARG A 16 -21.97 -14.43 12.18
C ARG A 16 -21.46 -13.01 11.91
N TRP A 17 -22.06 -12.32 10.94
CA TRP A 17 -21.70 -10.93 10.63
C TRP A 17 -21.97 -9.96 11.81
N LYS A 18 -22.96 -10.20 12.68
CA LYS A 18 -23.22 -9.36 13.87
C LYS A 18 -22.12 -9.49 14.91
N LEU A 19 -21.56 -10.70 15.06
CA LEU A 19 -20.39 -10.92 15.89
C LEU A 19 -19.20 -10.19 15.27
N PHE A 20 -19.00 -10.31 13.95
CA PHE A 20 -17.91 -9.64 13.23
C PHE A 20 -17.94 -8.11 13.30
N GLN A 21 -19.13 -7.53 13.24
CA GLN A 21 -19.33 -6.08 13.33
C GLN A 21 -18.80 -5.52 14.66
N ASN A 22 -18.99 -6.25 15.77
CA ASN A 22 -18.69 -5.77 17.12
C ASN A 22 -17.37 -6.32 17.68
N GLN A 23 -16.79 -7.34 17.04
CA GLN A 23 -15.55 -7.97 17.47
C GLN A 23 -14.33 -7.40 16.74
N LYS A 24 -13.25 -7.16 17.49
CA LYS A 24 -11.95 -6.73 16.97
C LYS A 24 -11.19 -7.92 16.39
N HIS A 25 -11.66 -8.44 15.26
CA HIS A 25 -10.94 -9.48 14.51
C HIS A 25 -9.68 -8.93 13.89
N SER A 26 -8.53 -9.59 14.10
CA SER A 26 -7.24 -9.19 13.52
C SER A 26 -7.33 -8.80 12.04
N LEU A 27 -7.21 -7.50 11.77
CA LEU A 27 -7.16 -6.97 10.40
C LEU A 27 -5.93 -7.50 9.68
N ARG A 28 -6.07 -7.90 8.41
CA ARG A 28 -5.00 -8.42 7.55
C ARG A 28 -4.58 -7.32 6.58
N ILE A 29 -3.37 -6.80 6.70
CA ILE A 29 -2.89 -5.71 5.85
C ILE A 29 -1.77 -6.27 4.95
N PRO A 30 -1.94 -6.27 3.62
CA PRO A 30 -0.86 -6.59 2.71
C PRO A 30 0.32 -5.63 2.90
N VAL A 31 1.55 -6.13 2.89
CA VAL A 31 2.76 -5.32 3.06
C VAL A 31 2.87 -4.23 1.98
N SER A 32 2.40 -4.53 0.76
CA SER A 32 2.30 -3.58 -0.35
C SER A 32 1.31 -2.43 -0.11
N GLU A 33 0.41 -2.54 0.88
CA GLU A 33 -0.60 -1.53 1.19
C GLU A 33 -0.25 -0.68 2.41
N ILE A 34 0.82 -0.99 3.15
CA ILE A 34 1.21 -0.26 4.37
C ILE A 34 1.35 1.22 4.08
N ALA A 35 2.09 1.59 3.04
CA ALA A 35 2.28 2.99 2.64
C ALA A 35 0.95 3.71 2.39
N SER A 36 -0.07 3.01 1.89
CA SER A 36 -1.40 3.58 1.70
C SER A 36 -2.10 3.79 3.05
N CYS A 37 -2.09 2.78 3.91
CA CYS A 37 -2.66 2.85 5.26
C CYS A 37 -2.03 3.92 6.17
N VAL A 38 -0.82 4.42 5.85
CA VAL A 38 -0.14 5.46 6.63
C VAL A 38 -0.01 6.81 5.90
N GLY A 39 -0.67 6.95 4.74
CA GLY A 39 -0.75 8.21 3.99
C GLY A 39 0.49 8.57 3.15
N PHE A 40 1.37 7.61 2.86
CA PHE A 40 2.58 7.79 2.03
C PHE A 40 2.47 7.20 0.62
N HIS A 41 1.26 6.84 0.17
CA HIS A 41 1.02 6.37 -1.18
C HIS A 41 0.17 7.38 -1.96
N GLU A 42 0.81 8.11 -2.87
CA GLU A 42 0.18 9.21 -3.62
C GLU A 42 -1.03 8.76 -4.45
N TYR A 43 -0.95 7.59 -5.09
CA TYR A 43 -1.91 7.15 -6.12
C TYR A 43 -3.01 6.21 -5.61
N ARG A 44 -3.10 5.93 -4.30
CA ARG A 44 -4.04 4.93 -3.79
C ARG A 44 -5.34 5.60 -3.40
N ASP A 45 -6.45 5.01 -3.83
CA ASP A 45 -7.78 5.31 -3.33
C ASP A 45 -7.92 4.73 -1.90
N LEU A 46 -7.85 5.61 -0.90
CA LEU A 46 -7.95 5.23 0.51
C LEU A 46 -9.38 4.88 0.92
N VAL A 47 -10.41 5.43 0.26
CA VAL A 47 -11.81 5.11 0.53
C VAL A 47 -12.08 3.67 0.14
N GLN A 48 -11.69 3.28 -1.08
CA GLN A 48 -11.84 1.90 -1.53
C GLN A 48 -10.98 0.92 -0.74
N LEU A 49 -9.80 1.35 -0.28
CA LEU A 49 -8.97 0.55 0.62
C LEU A 49 -9.64 0.34 1.99
N ALA A 50 -10.19 1.40 2.59
CA ALA A 50 -10.91 1.33 3.85
C ALA A 50 -12.13 0.41 3.75
N LEU A 51 -12.95 0.57 2.71
CA LEU A 51 -14.12 -0.27 2.47
C LEU A 51 -13.76 -1.76 2.42
N ARG A 52 -12.70 -2.11 1.68
CA ARG A 52 -12.20 -3.49 1.58
C ARG A 52 -11.77 -4.04 2.93
N GLN A 53 -11.23 -3.19 3.80
CA GLN A 53 -10.76 -3.58 5.14
C GLN A 53 -11.90 -3.63 6.16
N VAL A 54 -12.92 -2.78 6.04
CA VAL A 54 -14.16 -2.85 6.84
C VAL A 54 -14.84 -4.19 6.61
N TYR A 55 -14.95 -4.62 5.36
CA TYR A 55 -15.64 -5.86 4.95
C TYR A 55 -14.70 -7.05 4.68
N GLN A 56 -13.53 -7.08 5.33
CA GLN A 56 -12.53 -8.11 5.09
C GLN A 56 -12.91 -9.50 5.65
N GLY A 57 -12.69 -10.56 4.86
CA GLY A 57 -12.96 -11.96 5.24
C GLY A 57 -14.41 -12.38 4.99
N SER A 58 -14.73 -13.67 5.11
CA SER A 58 -16.07 -14.19 4.79
C SER A 58 -17.16 -13.55 5.65
N ALA A 59 -16.93 -13.41 6.96
CA ALA A 59 -17.88 -12.71 7.84
C ALA A 59 -18.06 -11.22 7.47
N GLY A 60 -16.99 -10.56 6.98
CA GLY A 60 -17.06 -9.22 6.44
C GLY A 60 -17.82 -9.15 5.11
N GLN A 61 -17.70 -10.16 4.26
CA GLN A 61 -18.48 -10.26 3.01
C GLN A 61 -19.96 -10.54 3.28
N GLU A 62 -20.29 -11.32 4.32
CA GLU A 62 -21.68 -11.48 4.79
C GLU A 62 -22.24 -10.13 5.27
N LEU A 63 -21.45 -9.35 6.02
CA LEU A 63 -21.82 -7.99 6.44
C LEU A 63 -22.03 -7.07 5.22
N LEU A 64 -21.14 -7.11 4.23
CA LEU A 64 -21.27 -6.34 3.00
C LEU A 64 -22.54 -6.70 2.24
N ALA A 65 -22.85 -8.00 2.11
CA ALA A 65 -24.07 -8.47 1.46
C ALA A 65 -25.34 -8.01 2.20
N HIS A 66 -25.30 -8.03 3.53
CA HIS A 66 -26.38 -7.53 4.36
C HIS A 66 -26.60 -6.02 4.18
N ASP A 67 -25.54 -5.22 4.35
CA ASP A 67 -25.59 -3.76 4.20
C ASP A 67 -26.01 -3.36 2.78
N SER A 68 -25.46 -4.02 1.76
CA SER A 68 -25.85 -3.79 0.36
C SER A 68 -27.32 -4.07 0.13
N LYS A 69 -27.86 -5.16 0.69
CA LYS A 69 -29.29 -5.49 0.58
C LYS A 69 -30.16 -4.41 1.23
N LEU A 70 -29.77 -3.89 2.39
CA LEU A 70 -30.50 -2.83 3.08
C LEU A 70 -30.51 -1.53 2.28
N LEU A 71 -29.39 -1.21 1.62
CA LEU A 71 -29.24 -0.02 0.79
C LEU A 71 -29.78 -0.21 -0.64
N GLY A 72 -30.28 -1.40 -0.99
CA GLY A 72 -30.76 -1.70 -2.33
C GLY A 72 -29.65 -1.74 -3.40
N LEU A 73 -28.41 -2.00 -2.99
CA LEU A 73 -27.23 -2.07 -3.84
C LEU A 73 -27.05 -3.48 -4.42
N ARG A 74 -26.61 -3.54 -5.68
CA ARG A 74 -26.18 -4.79 -6.33
C ARG A 74 -24.66 -4.95 -6.15
N LEU A 75 -24.25 -6.06 -5.54
CA LEU A 75 -22.84 -6.41 -5.43
C LEU A 75 -22.34 -7.07 -6.72
N GLU A 76 -21.31 -6.48 -7.30
CA GLU A 76 -20.61 -6.98 -8.47
C GLU A 76 -19.11 -6.95 -8.21
N SER A 77 -18.37 -7.91 -8.76
CA SER A 77 -16.90 -7.79 -8.77
C SER A 77 -16.44 -6.78 -9.81
N ASP A 78 -15.34 -6.07 -9.56
CA ASP A 78 -14.73 -5.13 -10.52
C ASP A 78 -14.58 -5.76 -11.91
N GLU A 79 -14.16 -7.04 -11.97
CA GLU A 79 -13.96 -7.74 -13.24
C GLU A 79 -15.27 -8.04 -13.97
N GLN A 80 -16.35 -8.35 -13.25
CA GLN A 80 -17.68 -8.50 -13.83
C GLN A 80 -18.21 -7.17 -14.35
N LEU A 81 -18.13 -6.11 -13.55
CA LEU A 81 -18.53 -4.76 -13.97
C LEU A 81 -17.79 -4.33 -15.24
N LEU A 82 -16.46 -4.48 -15.28
CA LEU A 82 -15.65 -4.15 -16.44
C LEU A 82 -15.96 -5.04 -17.66
N MET A 83 -16.34 -6.30 -17.44
CA MET A 83 -16.81 -7.19 -18.50
C MET A 83 -18.16 -6.74 -19.07
N GLU A 84 -19.08 -6.30 -18.21
CA GLU A 84 -20.39 -5.74 -18.62
C GLU A 84 -20.19 -4.43 -19.42
N ILE A 85 -19.32 -3.53 -18.95
CA ILE A 85 -18.94 -2.30 -19.68
C ILE A 85 -18.31 -2.65 -21.04
N ALA A 86 -17.40 -3.62 -21.09
CA ALA A 86 -16.78 -4.05 -22.34
C ALA A 86 -17.80 -4.70 -23.31
N GLU A 87 -18.79 -5.43 -22.78
CA GLU A 87 -19.89 -6.00 -23.55
C GLU A 87 -20.82 -4.93 -24.13
N GLN A 88 -21.14 -3.90 -23.34
CA GLN A 88 -21.91 -2.74 -23.79
C GLN A 88 -21.22 -2.02 -24.96
N ALA A 89 -19.89 -1.89 -24.94
CA ALA A 89 -19.12 -1.34 -26.07
C ALA A 89 -19.20 -2.22 -27.33
N GLY A 90 -19.19 -3.54 -27.17
CA GLY A 90 -19.36 -4.49 -28.25
C GLY A 90 -18.42 -5.70 -28.20
N LYS A 91 -18.66 -6.65 -29.11
CA LYS A 91 -17.94 -7.94 -29.14
C LYS A 91 -16.42 -7.78 -29.20
N GLU A 92 -15.91 -6.86 -30.01
CA GLU A 92 -14.48 -6.66 -30.18
C GLU A 92 -13.78 -6.11 -28.92
N THR A 93 -14.45 -5.22 -28.18
CA THR A 93 -13.97 -4.67 -26.91
C THR A 93 -13.97 -5.75 -25.83
N LYS A 94 -15.05 -6.55 -25.76
CA LYS A 94 -15.15 -7.72 -24.87
C LYS A 94 -14.03 -8.73 -25.12
N GLU A 95 -13.72 -9.04 -26.38
CA GLU A 95 -12.61 -9.95 -26.72
C GLU A 95 -11.24 -9.36 -26.35
N ALA A 96 -11.02 -8.06 -26.57
CA ALA A 96 -9.80 -7.38 -26.16
C ALA A 96 -9.64 -7.39 -24.62
N TRP A 97 -10.73 -7.13 -23.88
CA TRP A 97 -10.74 -7.19 -22.41
C TRP A 97 -10.44 -8.59 -21.88
N LYS A 98 -11.03 -9.63 -22.47
CA LYS A 98 -10.71 -11.04 -22.13
C LYS A 98 -9.22 -11.36 -22.30
N ALA A 99 -8.59 -10.83 -23.35
CA ALA A 99 -7.16 -11.01 -23.54
C ALA A 99 -6.33 -10.28 -22.44
N VAL A 100 -6.76 -9.11 -21.96
CA VAL A 100 -6.16 -8.44 -20.79
C VAL A 100 -6.29 -9.31 -19.53
N VAL A 101 -7.48 -9.85 -19.28
CA VAL A 101 -7.74 -10.75 -18.14
C VAL A 101 -6.87 -12.01 -18.21
N GLN A 102 -6.65 -12.57 -19.40
CA GLN A 102 -5.72 -13.69 -19.59
C GLN A 102 -4.28 -13.34 -19.21
N VAL A 103 -3.82 -12.11 -19.47
CA VAL A 103 -2.49 -11.64 -19.04
C VAL A 103 -2.42 -11.47 -17.52
N LYS A 104 -3.44 -10.85 -16.92
CA LYS A 104 -3.57 -10.68 -15.45
C LYS A 104 -3.44 -12.01 -14.71
N HIS A 105 -4.05 -13.07 -15.23
CA HIS A 105 -4.00 -14.41 -14.62
C HIS A 105 -2.83 -15.27 -15.08
N GLY A 106 -1.89 -14.72 -15.86
CA GLY A 106 -0.71 -15.44 -16.36
C GLY A 106 -1.01 -16.53 -17.39
N VAL A 107 -2.24 -16.62 -17.89
CA VAL A 107 -2.64 -17.55 -18.97
C VAL A 107 -1.98 -17.16 -20.28
N ARG A 108 -1.83 -15.85 -20.52
CA ARG A 108 -1.16 -15.29 -21.69
C ARG A 108 0.08 -14.51 -21.26
N LYS A 109 1.25 -14.85 -21.80
CA LYS A 109 2.51 -14.15 -21.55
C LYS A 109 2.84 -13.21 -22.71
N GLU A 110 2.85 -11.91 -22.45
CA GLU A 110 3.34 -10.91 -23.41
C GLU A 110 4.87 -10.84 -23.36
N GLN A 111 5.53 -10.82 -24.51
CA GLN A 111 6.99 -10.86 -24.60
C GLN A 111 7.65 -9.49 -24.38
N SER A 112 6.87 -8.41 -24.56
CA SER A 112 7.39 -7.05 -24.50
C SER A 112 6.42 -6.08 -23.83
N VAL A 113 6.97 -4.98 -23.30
CA VAL A 113 6.18 -3.89 -22.73
C VAL A 113 5.31 -3.23 -23.80
N GLU A 114 5.80 -3.11 -25.03
CA GLU A 114 5.02 -2.55 -26.13
C GLU A 114 3.82 -3.42 -26.50
N GLN A 115 3.96 -4.75 -26.47
CA GLN A 115 2.85 -5.69 -26.70
C GLN A 115 1.80 -5.58 -25.59
N ALA A 116 2.24 -5.57 -24.34
CA ALA A 116 1.40 -5.31 -23.17
C ALA A 116 0.64 -3.96 -23.28
N GLN A 117 1.34 -2.87 -23.60
CA GLN A 117 0.72 -1.56 -23.79
C GLN A 117 -0.24 -1.54 -24.99
N THR A 118 0.10 -2.23 -26.09
CA THR A 118 -0.78 -2.35 -27.26
C THR A 118 -2.08 -3.06 -26.88
N LEU A 119 -2.01 -4.10 -26.05
CA LEU A 119 -3.19 -4.81 -25.57
C LEU A 119 -4.12 -3.90 -24.75
N SER A 120 -3.58 -3.14 -23.79
CA SER A 120 -4.36 -2.17 -23.02
C SER A 120 -4.94 -1.06 -23.91
N LYS A 121 -4.14 -0.50 -24.84
CA LYS A 121 -4.61 0.53 -25.79
C LYS A 121 -5.71 0.02 -26.73
N ALA A 122 -5.66 -1.25 -27.14
CA ALA A 122 -6.65 -1.85 -28.01
C ALA A 122 -8.05 -1.90 -27.38
N VAL A 123 -8.15 -2.16 -26.06
CA VAL A 123 -9.42 -2.10 -25.32
C VAL A 123 -10.03 -0.70 -25.42
N VAL A 124 -9.24 0.33 -25.12
CA VAL A 124 -9.68 1.72 -25.11
C VAL A 124 -10.03 2.23 -26.51
N GLN A 125 -9.23 1.86 -27.51
CA GLN A 125 -9.48 2.25 -28.90
C GLN A 125 -10.80 1.67 -29.42
N LYS A 126 -11.02 0.37 -29.25
CA LYS A 126 -12.27 -0.29 -29.66
C LYS A 126 -13.48 0.24 -28.88
N ALA A 127 -13.31 0.52 -27.58
CA ALA A 127 -14.34 1.17 -26.77
C ALA A 127 -14.72 2.55 -27.32
N LYS A 128 -13.73 3.40 -27.67
CA LYS A 128 -13.95 4.73 -28.27
C LYS A 128 -14.62 4.65 -29.64
N GLU A 129 -14.20 3.70 -30.48
CA GLU A 129 -14.78 3.48 -31.82
C GLU A 129 -16.25 3.05 -31.75
N SER A 130 -16.65 2.35 -30.68
CA SER A 130 -18.05 1.95 -30.49
C SER A 130 -19.02 3.12 -30.29
N LYS A 131 -18.54 4.22 -29.69
CA LYS A 131 -19.36 5.38 -29.27
C LYS A 131 -20.57 5.01 -28.39
N LYS A 132 -20.54 3.84 -27.73
CA LYS A 132 -21.62 3.35 -26.86
C LYS A 132 -21.38 3.58 -25.36
N LEU A 133 -20.14 3.93 -25.00
CA LEU A 133 -19.73 4.15 -23.62
C LEU A 133 -19.56 5.63 -23.33
N THR A 134 -19.80 5.99 -22.08
CA THR A 134 -19.51 7.34 -21.57
C THR A 134 -18.00 7.54 -21.42
N ARG A 135 -17.58 8.80 -21.27
CA ARG A 135 -16.16 9.14 -21.04
C ARG A 135 -15.61 8.48 -19.76
N SER A 136 -16.40 8.47 -18.69
CA SER A 136 -16.05 7.83 -17.41
C SER A 136 -15.85 6.31 -17.56
N GLN A 137 -16.79 5.62 -18.22
CA GLN A 137 -16.66 4.18 -18.48
C GLN A 137 -15.40 3.83 -19.30
N ILE A 138 -15.05 4.66 -20.29
CA ILE A 138 -13.82 4.48 -21.07
C ILE A 138 -12.58 4.67 -20.19
N GLN A 139 -12.58 5.65 -19.28
CA GLN A 139 -11.48 5.86 -18.34
C GLN A 139 -11.33 4.70 -17.35
N GLN A 140 -12.44 4.14 -16.85
CA GLN A 140 -12.42 2.95 -15.99
C GLN A 140 -11.80 1.75 -16.72
N LEU A 141 -12.22 1.46 -17.95
CA LEU A 141 -11.61 0.42 -18.79
C LEU A 141 -10.12 0.69 -19.04
N GLU A 142 -9.74 1.94 -19.28
CA GLU A 142 -8.35 2.32 -19.49
C GLU A 142 -7.49 2.06 -18.25
N GLN A 143 -7.91 2.54 -17.09
CA GLN A 143 -7.18 2.36 -15.83
C GLN A 143 -7.10 0.88 -15.44
N ALA A 144 -8.21 0.16 -15.51
CA ALA A 144 -8.26 -1.24 -15.15
C ALA A 144 -7.47 -2.13 -16.12
N SER A 145 -7.48 -1.82 -17.42
CA SER A 145 -6.67 -2.56 -18.40
C SER A 145 -5.18 -2.32 -18.19
N LYS A 146 -4.77 -1.07 -17.96
CA LYS A 146 -3.37 -0.74 -17.63
C LYS A 146 -2.92 -1.48 -16.39
N HIS A 147 -3.69 -1.42 -15.30
CA HIS A 147 -3.35 -2.09 -14.05
C HIS A 147 -3.24 -3.61 -14.24
N SER A 148 -4.25 -4.23 -14.85
CA SER A 148 -4.30 -5.68 -15.06
C SER A 148 -3.14 -6.20 -15.92
N VAL A 149 -2.84 -5.51 -17.02
CA VAL A 149 -1.72 -5.87 -17.88
C VAL A 149 -0.39 -5.66 -17.16
N ASN A 150 -0.19 -4.53 -16.49
CA ASN A 150 1.08 -4.22 -15.83
C ASN A 150 1.41 -5.22 -14.72
N THR A 151 0.42 -5.55 -13.89
CA THR A 151 0.56 -6.54 -12.81
C THR A 151 0.83 -7.92 -13.39
N GLY A 152 0.00 -8.39 -14.33
CA GLY A 152 0.18 -9.71 -14.96
C GLY A 152 1.51 -9.85 -15.70
N PHE A 153 1.93 -8.81 -16.41
CA PHE A 153 3.23 -8.76 -17.08
C PHE A 153 4.38 -8.88 -16.09
N GLY A 154 4.37 -8.10 -15.00
CA GLY A 154 5.42 -8.15 -13.99
C GLY A 154 5.56 -9.54 -13.38
N THR A 155 4.45 -10.13 -12.93
CA THR A 155 4.43 -11.48 -12.33
C THR A 155 4.94 -12.57 -13.28
N CYS A 156 4.63 -12.49 -14.58
CA CYS A 156 5.06 -13.50 -15.55
C CYS A 156 6.57 -13.54 -15.81
N TRP A 157 7.28 -12.46 -15.47
CA TRP A 157 8.66 -12.21 -15.87
C TRP A 157 9.63 -12.06 -14.71
N GLU A 158 9.13 -12.22 -13.50
CA GLU A 158 9.85 -12.07 -12.23
C GLU A 158 11.00 -13.07 -12.11
N ASP A 159 10.77 -14.36 -12.37
CA ASP A 159 11.82 -15.39 -12.30
C ASP A 159 12.99 -15.08 -13.24
N GLN A 160 12.71 -14.64 -14.48
CA GLN A 160 13.75 -14.29 -15.43
C GLN A 160 14.54 -13.04 -15.00
N ALA A 161 13.90 -12.11 -14.29
CA ALA A 161 14.58 -10.95 -13.74
C ALA A 161 15.52 -11.36 -12.61
N LEU A 162 15.10 -12.29 -11.75
CA LEU A 162 15.95 -12.86 -10.71
C LEU A 162 17.13 -13.63 -11.33
N ASP A 163 16.91 -14.47 -12.35
CA ASP A 163 17.99 -15.17 -13.05
C ASP A 163 19.03 -14.20 -13.64
N MET A 164 18.58 -13.08 -14.20
CA MET A 164 19.48 -12.06 -14.73
C MET A 164 20.24 -11.33 -13.62
N TYR A 165 19.58 -11.08 -12.49
CA TYR A 165 20.24 -10.54 -11.29
C TYR A 165 21.32 -11.48 -10.79
N GLU A 166 21.04 -12.78 -10.64
CA GLU A 166 22.05 -13.76 -10.22
C GLU A 166 23.23 -13.81 -11.19
N LYS A 167 22.94 -13.84 -12.50
CA LYS A 167 23.96 -13.84 -13.56
C LYS A 167 24.82 -12.59 -13.55
N GLN A 168 24.25 -11.42 -13.28
CA GLN A 168 24.97 -10.14 -13.32
C GLN A 168 25.80 -9.90 -12.06
N PHE A 169 25.31 -10.31 -10.89
CA PHE A 169 25.93 -9.98 -9.60
C PHE A 169 26.65 -11.17 -8.95
N GLY A 170 26.44 -12.39 -9.44
CA GLY A 170 27.06 -13.61 -8.92
C GLY A 170 26.50 -14.07 -7.57
N TYR A 171 25.30 -13.62 -7.21
CA TYR A 171 24.61 -14.01 -5.98
C TYR A 171 23.50 -14.99 -6.28
N GLU A 172 23.40 -16.07 -5.50
CA GLU A 172 22.26 -17.00 -5.57
C GLU A 172 21.07 -16.43 -4.78
N VAL A 173 19.88 -16.44 -5.38
CA VAL A 173 18.62 -16.02 -4.77
C VAL A 173 17.78 -17.25 -4.44
N ARG A 174 17.69 -17.55 -3.15
CA ARG A 174 16.84 -18.59 -2.56
C ARG A 174 15.47 -18.05 -2.16
N ALA A 175 14.57 -18.93 -1.72
CA ALA A 175 13.24 -18.57 -1.21
C ALA A 175 12.36 -17.82 -2.22
N ARG A 176 12.48 -18.11 -3.52
CA ARG A 176 11.80 -17.38 -4.59
C ARG A 176 10.29 -17.58 -4.53
N ASN A 177 9.54 -16.56 -4.14
CA ASN A 177 8.08 -16.62 -4.03
C ASN A 177 7.56 -17.79 -3.18
N GLU A 178 8.33 -18.23 -2.18
CA GLU A 178 8.07 -19.50 -1.49
C GLU A 178 6.99 -19.37 -0.40
N GLU A 179 6.96 -18.29 0.38
CA GLU A 179 6.10 -18.20 1.56
C GLU A 179 5.49 -16.80 1.75
N ILE A 180 4.17 -16.76 1.95
CA ILE A 180 3.50 -15.58 2.49
C ILE A 180 3.76 -15.56 4.00
N LYS A 181 4.59 -14.63 4.46
CA LYS A 181 4.79 -14.41 5.89
C LYS A 181 3.64 -13.61 6.49
N ILE A 182 3.30 -13.94 7.72
CA ILE A 182 2.30 -13.23 8.54
C ILE A 182 3.03 -12.68 9.77
N TRP A 183 2.94 -11.38 9.99
CA TRP A 183 3.56 -10.70 11.12
C TRP A 183 2.49 -10.04 12.01
N PRO A 184 2.10 -10.71 13.10
CA PRO A 184 1.00 -10.26 13.96
C PRO A 184 1.44 -9.21 14.97
N PHE A 185 0.53 -8.29 15.26
CA PHE A 185 0.72 -7.18 16.20
C PHE A 185 -0.33 -7.25 17.30
N VAL A 186 0.11 -7.11 18.54
CA VAL A 186 -0.75 -7.10 19.73
C VAL A 186 -0.65 -5.75 20.43
N ARG A 187 -1.73 -5.35 21.12
CA ARG A 187 -1.67 -4.23 22.04
C ARG A 187 -0.74 -4.57 23.21
N VAL A 188 0.03 -3.58 23.66
CA VAL A 188 0.77 -3.68 24.93
C VAL A 188 -0.23 -3.44 26.07
N ASP A 189 -0.17 -4.27 27.11
CA ASP A 189 -1.13 -4.18 28.23
C ASP A 189 -1.06 -2.78 28.85
N GLY A 190 -2.21 -2.09 28.93
CA GLY A 190 -2.31 -0.75 29.52
C GLY A 190 -1.72 0.39 28.68
N GLY A 191 -1.34 0.17 27.43
CA GLY A 191 -0.72 1.18 26.57
C GLY A 191 -1.45 1.42 25.25
N ASP A 192 -1.22 2.61 24.68
CA ASP A 192 -1.63 2.99 23.33
C ASP A 192 -0.64 2.51 22.24
N THR A 193 0.29 1.64 22.61
CA THR A 193 1.32 1.12 21.71
C THR A 193 0.98 -0.29 21.25
N VAL A 194 1.39 -0.60 20.02
CA VAL A 194 1.37 -1.94 19.47
C VAL A 194 2.78 -2.45 19.37
N ARG A 195 2.96 -3.76 19.50
CA ARG A 195 4.25 -4.40 19.29
C ARG A 195 4.08 -5.67 18.45
N PRO A 196 5.10 -6.02 17.67
CA PRO A 196 5.12 -7.33 17.03
C PRO A 196 5.11 -8.42 18.09
N LEU A 197 4.41 -9.51 17.81
CA LEU A 197 4.53 -10.72 18.62
C LEU A 197 5.94 -11.30 18.37
N LYS A 198 6.74 -11.42 19.45
CA LYS A 198 8.22 -11.56 19.47
C LYS A 198 8.86 -12.67 18.62
N ASP A 199 8.07 -13.50 17.95
CA ASP A 199 8.59 -14.54 17.08
C ASP A 199 7.67 -14.75 15.86
N PRO A 200 7.98 -14.13 14.70
CA PRO A 200 7.27 -14.42 13.45
C PRO A 200 7.48 -15.86 12.98
N HIS A 201 8.51 -16.57 13.44
CA HIS A 201 8.83 -17.96 13.07
C HIS A 201 8.12 -19.01 13.95
N SER A 202 7.83 -18.72 15.23
CA SER A 202 6.97 -19.59 16.07
C SER A 202 5.54 -19.73 15.53
N HIS A 203 5.13 -18.90 14.57
CA HIS A 203 3.75 -18.82 14.10
C HIS A 203 3.31 -19.87 13.08
N ARG A 204 4.19 -20.77 12.64
CA ARG A 204 3.75 -21.94 11.85
C ARG A 204 2.66 -22.76 12.57
N GLN A 205 2.56 -22.64 13.91
CA GLN A 205 1.47 -23.20 14.72
C GLN A 205 0.21 -22.33 14.83
N LEU A 206 0.29 -21.00 14.70
CA LEU A 206 -0.88 -20.12 14.84
C LEU A 206 -1.77 -20.09 13.60
N THR A 207 -1.19 -20.33 12.41
CA THR A 207 -1.96 -20.57 11.17
C THR A 207 -2.89 -21.79 11.32
N LEU A 208 -2.44 -22.84 12.02
CA LEU A 208 -3.26 -24.02 12.31
C LEU A 208 -4.38 -23.74 13.33
N LEU A 209 -4.16 -22.83 14.28
CA LEU A 209 -5.15 -22.49 15.32
C LEU A 209 -6.25 -21.54 14.80
N ASN A 210 -5.91 -20.57 13.94
CA ASN A 210 -6.92 -19.74 13.29
C ASN A 210 -7.72 -20.54 12.25
N ALA A 211 -7.10 -21.50 11.55
CA ALA A 211 -7.80 -22.43 10.67
C ALA A 211 -8.75 -23.39 11.43
N ALA A 212 -8.47 -23.67 12.71
CA ALA A 212 -9.32 -24.55 13.54
C ALA A 212 -10.51 -23.82 14.20
N GLY A 213 -10.46 -22.49 14.36
CA GLY A 213 -11.56 -21.68 14.89
C GLY A 213 -12.42 -21.00 13.82
N ILE A 214 -11.85 -20.80 12.63
CA ILE A 214 -12.50 -20.20 11.46
C ILE A 214 -11.91 -20.90 10.23
N ALA A 215 -12.41 -22.09 9.90
CA ALA A 215 -12.15 -22.70 8.61
C ALA A 215 -12.88 -21.87 7.54
N GLU A 216 -12.23 -20.81 7.04
CA GLU A 216 -12.70 -20.09 5.86
C GLU A 216 -11.99 -20.62 4.62
N ASP A 217 -12.82 -21.04 3.65
CA ASP A 217 -12.48 -21.36 2.27
C ASP A 217 -11.91 -20.12 1.55
N GLU A 218 -10.70 -19.67 1.88
CA GLU A 218 -9.92 -19.00 0.83
C GLU A 218 -9.41 -20.11 -0.10
N PRO A 219 -9.78 -20.06 -1.40
CA PRO A 219 -9.16 -20.96 -2.36
C PRO A 219 -7.68 -20.58 -2.39
N GLU A 220 -6.83 -21.43 -1.82
CA GLU A 220 -5.39 -21.32 -2.05
C GLU A 220 -5.19 -21.12 -3.55
N PRO A 221 -4.38 -20.13 -3.99
CA PRO A 221 -4.11 -19.94 -5.40
C PRO A 221 -3.58 -21.27 -5.91
N LYS A 222 -4.38 -21.96 -6.74
CA LYS A 222 -4.03 -23.24 -7.35
C LYS A 222 -2.82 -23.01 -8.25
N ARG A 223 -1.62 -23.00 -7.67
CA ARG A 223 -0.39 -23.18 -8.43
C ARG A 223 -0.56 -24.51 -9.14
N GLN A 224 -0.57 -24.47 -10.47
CA GLN A 224 -0.54 -25.67 -11.31
C GLN A 224 0.76 -26.42 -10.98
N ARG A 225 0.69 -27.31 -9.99
CA ARG A 225 1.69 -28.37 -9.83
C ARG A 225 1.43 -29.37 -10.94
N ASN A 226 2.29 -29.36 -11.95
CA ASN A 226 2.42 -30.49 -12.87
C ASN A 226 2.69 -31.73 -12.00
N SER A 227 1.73 -32.64 -11.90
CA SER A 227 1.83 -33.86 -11.10
C SER A 227 1.43 -35.06 -11.94
N ASP A 228 2.46 -35.72 -12.50
CA ASP A 228 2.46 -37.17 -12.70
C ASP A 228 3.08 -37.78 -11.44
N SER A 229 2.25 -38.22 -10.49
CA SER A 229 2.59 -39.31 -9.56
C SER A 229 1.39 -39.69 -8.71
N ASP A 230 1.04 -40.97 -8.84
CA ASP A 230 -0.07 -41.69 -8.26
C ASP A 230 -0.11 -41.76 -6.72
N GLU A 231 -1.34 -41.70 -6.22
CA GLU A 231 -1.97 -42.69 -5.32
C GLU A 231 -1.17 -43.22 -4.11
N MET A 232 -1.38 -42.59 -2.94
CA MET A 232 -1.31 -43.28 -1.63
C MET A 232 -2.28 -42.69 -0.60
N ASP A 233 -3.37 -43.46 -0.42
CA ASP A 233 -4.07 -43.84 0.79
C ASP A 233 -4.42 -42.87 1.94
N LYS A 234 -5.73 -42.94 2.23
CA LYS A 234 -6.53 -42.30 3.27
C LYS A 234 -6.30 -42.96 4.64
N LYS A 235 -5.73 -42.24 5.60
CA LYS A 235 -5.85 -42.59 7.03
C LYS A 235 -5.60 -41.39 7.96
N PHE A 236 -6.46 -40.37 7.90
CA PHE A 236 -6.50 -39.34 8.95
C PHE A 236 -7.54 -39.72 10.01
N GLY A 237 -7.05 -40.12 11.18
CA GLY A 237 -7.86 -40.41 12.36
C GLY A 237 -8.47 -39.14 12.95
N LEU A 238 -9.68 -39.28 13.49
CA LEU A 238 -10.31 -38.27 14.36
C LEU A 238 -9.35 -37.91 15.50
N ILE A 239 -8.80 -36.70 15.46
CA ILE A 239 -8.07 -36.13 16.59
C ILE A 239 -9.10 -35.68 17.61
N SER A 240 -9.15 -36.42 18.72
CA SER A 240 -9.92 -36.08 19.92
C SER A 240 -9.51 -34.71 20.44
N THR A 241 -10.47 -33.77 20.43
CA THR A 241 -10.39 -32.43 21.02
C THR A 241 -10.30 -32.53 22.54
N ARG A 242 -9.15 -32.98 23.07
CA ARG A 242 -8.88 -32.92 24.51
C ARG A 242 -8.58 -31.47 24.89
N ASN A 243 -9.30 -31.01 25.92
CA ASN A 243 -9.16 -29.75 26.67
C ASN A 243 -7.71 -29.21 26.71
N ILE A 244 -7.34 -28.42 25.71
CA ILE A 244 -6.20 -27.52 25.80
C ILE A 244 -6.68 -26.38 26.67
N SER A 245 -6.05 -26.20 27.84
CA SER A 245 -6.26 -25.02 28.67
C SER A 245 -5.90 -23.79 27.84
N ILE A 246 -6.91 -23.12 27.26
CA ILE A 246 -6.77 -21.92 26.45
C ILE A 246 -6.27 -20.81 27.38
N LYS A 247 -4.96 -20.71 27.56
CA LYS A 247 -4.34 -19.51 28.12
C LYS A 247 -4.88 -18.35 27.29
N LYS A 248 -5.50 -17.35 27.94
CA LYS A 248 -6.09 -16.15 27.33
C LYS A 248 -5.12 -15.61 26.27
N GLN A 249 -5.31 -16.00 25.01
CA GLN A 249 -4.42 -15.60 23.93
C GLN A 249 -4.62 -14.10 23.78
N LYS A 250 -3.51 -13.35 23.82
CA LYS A 250 -3.57 -11.91 23.60
C LYS A 250 -4.19 -11.68 22.22
N GLU A 251 -5.28 -10.90 22.18
CA GLU A 251 -5.99 -10.61 20.95
C GLU A 251 -5.05 -9.88 19.98
N CYS A 252 -4.85 -10.48 18.81
CA CYS A 252 -4.08 -9.88 17.73
C CYS A 252 -4.88 -8.71 17.15
N LEU A 253 -4.32 -7.51 17.21
CA LEU A 253 -4.98 -6.30 16.72
C LEU A 253 -5.00 -6.26 15.20
N PHE A 254 -3.86 -6.56 14.57
CA PHE A 254 -3.74 -6.70 13.12
C PHE A 254 -2.54 -7.57 12.77
N SER A 255 -2.44 -7.99 11.52
CA SER A 255 -1.31 -8.72 10.98
C SER A 255 -0.89 -8.15 9.63
N LEU A 256 0.41 -7.99 9.43
CA LEU A 256 0.98 -7.70 8.12
C LEU A 256 1.18 -9.00 7.36
N ARG A 257 0.89 -9.01 6.05
CA ARG A 257 1.02 -10.20 5.20
C ARG A 257 1.71 -9.87 3.88
N GLY A 258 2.66 -10.69 3.48
CA GLY A 258 3.30 -10.51 2.18
C GLY A 258 4.30 -11.59 1.85
N ALA A 259 4.60 -11.72 0.57
CA ALA A 259 5.67 -12.55 0.05
C ALA A 259 6.73 -11.62 -0.54
N ILE A 260 7.98 -12.02 -0.40
CA ILE A 260 9.12 -11.39 -1.07
C ILE A 260 9.47 -12.20 -2.31
N ASP A 261 10.07 -11.55 -3.28
CA ASP A 261 10.42 -12.21 -4.54
C ASP A 261 11.63 -13.13 -4.37
N GLY A 262 12.54 -12.83 -3.42
CA GLY A 262 13.59 -13.74 -3.00
C GLY A 262 14.44 -13.26 -1.82
N ILE A 263 15.35 -14.12 -1.37
CA ILE A 263 16.38 -13.82 -0.37
C ILE A 263 17.72 -14.28 -0.94
N ARG A 264 18.77 -13.47 -0.78
CA ARG A 264 20.14 -13.96 -0.92
C ARG A 264 20.90 -13.80 0.39
N ASP A 265 22.04 -14.45 0.50
CA ASP A 265 22.92 -14.30 1.65
C ASP A 265 24.18 -13.51 1.27
N GLU A 266 24.66 -12.71 2.21
CA GLU A 266 25.91 -11.94 2.08
C GLU A 266 26.82 -12.28 3.24
N LEU A 267 28.09 -12.58 2.96
CA LEU A 267 29.06 -12.85 4.00
C LEU A 267 29.56 -11.51 4.57
N VAL A 268 29.26 -11.25 5.85
CA VAL A 268 29.66 -10.02 6.54
C VAL A 268 30.52 -10.35 7.78
N PRO A 269 31.45 -9.45 8.18
CA PRO A 269 32.16 -9.60 9.44
C PRO A 269 31.18 -9.61 10.61
N ASN A 270 31.38 -10.50 11.58
CA ASN A 270 30.55 -10.61 12.76
C ASN A 270 30.81 -9.46 13.74
N SER A 271 30.24 -8.29 13.47
CA SER A 271 30.39 -7.10 14.32
C SER A 271 29.65 -7.18 15.67
N CYS A 272 28.88 -8.25 15.91
CA CYS A 272 27.96 -8.33 17.05
C CYS A 272 28.54 -9.04 18.29
N MET A 273 29.64 -9.79 18.17
CA MET A 273 30.23 -10.58 19.28
C MET A 273 31.47 -9.88 19.85
N THR A 274 31.26 -8.84 20.64
CA THR A 274 32.33 -7.96 21.17
C THR A 274 33.13 -8.52 22.36
N THR A 275 33.11 -9.83 22.63
CA THR A 275 33.71 -10.37 23.87
C THR A 275 34.66 -11.55 23.69
N SER A 276 34.83 -12.07 22.47
CA SER A 276 35.85 -13.08 22.17
C SER A 276 36.83 -12.50 21.16
N ASP A 277 38.12 -12.50 21.48
CA ASP A 277 39.26 -12.03 20.65
C ASP A 277 39.42 -12.78 19.29
N ASP A 278 38.41 -13.54 18.86
CA ASP A 278 38.36 -14.21 17.57
C ASP A 278 37.74 -13.25 16.53
N ASP A 279 38.51 -12.21 16.16
CA ASP A 279 38.15 -11.14 15.20
C ASP A 279 37.85 -11.65 13.77
N ASP A 280 38.03 -12.94 13.50
CA ASP A 280 37.88 -13.56 12.18
C ASP A 280 36.53 -14.27 11.95
N SER A 281 35.53 -14.07 12.82
CA SER A 281 34.22 -14.69 12.61
C SER A 281 33.41 -13.97 11.52
N TRP A 282 32.98 -14.72 10.51
CA TRP A 282 32.09 -14.27 9.43
C TRP A 282 30.70 -14.87 9.61
N VAL A 283 29.67 -14.09 9.32
CA VAL A 283 28.27 -14.56 9.37
C VAL A 283 27.59 -14.33 8.03
N LEU A 284 26.68 -15.22 7.67
CA LEU A 284 25.78 -15.01 6.55
C LEU A 284 24.64 -14.11 7.00
N GLN A 285 24.53 -12.94 6.37
CA GLN A 285 23.47 -12.00 6.58
C GLN A 285 22.43 -12.13 5.46
N PRO A 286 21.14 -12.33 5.78
CA PRO A 286 20.09 -12.35 4.76
C PRO A 286 19.88 -10.96 4.18
N ILE A 287 19.73 -10.90 2.86
CA ILE A 287 19.37 -9.70 2.09
C ILE A 287 18.10 -9.99 1.32
N ILE A 288 17.07 -9.18 1.56
CA ILE A 288 15.80 -9.30 0.84
C ILE A 288 16.00 -8.86 -0.61
N VAL A 289 15.45 -9.60 -1.56
CA VAL A 289 15.43 -9.20 -2.98
C VAL A 289 13.99 -8.96 -3.37
N GLU A 290 13.68 -7.72 -3.76
CA GLU A 290 12.34 -7.31 -4.23
C GLU A 290 12.46 -6.78 -5.66
N CYS A 291 11.59 -7.23 -6.55
CA CYS A 291 11.59 -6.97 -7.97
C CYS A 291 10.41 -6.08 -8.38
N LYS A 292 10.72 -4.95 -9.02
CA LYS A 292 9.74 -4.01 -9.55
C LYS A 292 9.91 -3.83 -11.06
N HIS A 293 8.94 -4.32 -11.81
CA HIS A 293 8.86 -4.10 -13.24
C HIS A 293 8.44 -2.66 -13.56
N ARG A 294 9.29 -1.95 -14.31
CA ARG A 294 9.05 -0.60 -14.79
C ARG A 294 8.60 -0.65 -16.25
N MET A 295 7.52 0.07 -16.56
CA MET A 295 6.96 0.12 -17.91
C MET A 295 7.59 1.19 -18.81
N ASN A 296 8.19 2.22 -18.22
CA ASN A 296 8.64 3.39 -18.98
C ASN A 296 10.15 3.63 -18.85
N ARG A 297 10.64 3.67 -17.61
CA ARG A 297 12.05 3.95 -17.30
C ARG A 297 12.42 3.37 -15.94
N LEU A 298 13.69 3.05 -15.79
CA LEU A 298 14.29 2.82 -14.48
C LEU A 298 14.31 4.15 -13.71
N GLN A 299 13.98 4.11 -12.42
CA GLN A 299 13.99 5.30 -11.59
C GLN A 299 15.34 5.45 -10.90
N PRO A 300 15.86 6.68 -10.75
CA PRO A 300 17.15 6.92 -10.10
C PRO A 300 17.12 6.59 -8.61
N SER A 301 15.96 6.72 -7.97
CA SER A 301 15.70 6.35 -6.58
C SER A 301 14.36 5.63 -6.47
N PRO A 302 14.23 4.67 -5.54
CA PRO A 302 12.94 4.06 -5.22
C PRO A 302 11.92 5.10 -4.73
N PRO A 303 10.63 5.00 -5.08
CA PRO A 303 9.56 5.76 -4.44
C PRO A 303 9.42 5.41 -2.95
N LEU A 304 8.99 6.38 -2.14
CA LEU A 304 8.82 6.20 -0.69
C LEU A 304 7.91 5.02 -0.33
N TYR A 305 6.83 4.77 -1.09
CA TYR A 305 5.93 3.64 -0.81
C TYR A 305 6.60 2.28 -1.00
N GLU A 306 7.55 2.14 -1.93
CA GLU A 306 8.35 0.91 -2.09
C GLU A 306 9.36 0.78 -0.97
N MET A 307 9.93 1.89 -0.51
CA MET A 307 10.85 1.91 0.62
C MET A 307 10.19 1.44 1.92
N ILE A 308 8.95 1.89 2.17
CA ILE A 308 8.15 1.44 3.32
C ILE A 308 7.83 -0.05 3.22
N GLN A 309 7.46 -0.53 2.02
CA GLN A 309 7.23 -1.97 1.76
C GLN A 309 8.49 -2.79 2.10
N ILE A 310 9.65 -2.35 1.63
CA ILE A 310 10.94 -3.03 1.89
C ILE A 310 11.29 -3.00 3.37
N ALA A 311 11.11 -1.87 4.06
CA ALA A 311 11.38 -1.77 5.49
C ALA A 311 10.53 -2.77 6.29
N ALA A 312 9.26 -2.95 5.91
CA ALA A 312 8.40 -3.97 6.51
C ALA A 312 8.94 -5.38 6.27
N TYR A 313 9.38 -5.71 5.03
CA TYR A 313 9.97 -7.02 4.75
C TYR A 313 11.28 -7.25 5.51
N CYS A 314 12.17 -6.27 5.58
CA CYS A 314 13.38 -6.35 6.39
C CYS A 314 13.04 -6.74 7.84
N LYS A 315 12.06 -6.06 8.47
CA LYS A 315 11.62 -6.38 9.83
C LYS A 315 10.94 -7.76 9.93
N MET A 316 10.13 -8.17 8.95
CA MET A 316 9.45 -9.48 8.92
C MET A 316 10.41 -10.67 8.76
N TYR A 317 11.57 -10.43 8.15
CA TYR A 317 12.57 -11.45 7.84
C TYR A 317 13.85 -11.30 8.68
N ASP A 318 13.87 -10.39 9.64
CA ASP A 318 15.06 -10.07 10.47
C ASP A 318 16.31 -9.78 9.62
N ALA A 319 16.09 -9.08 8.49
CA ALA A 319 17.13 -8.64 7.58
C ALA A 319 17.42 -7.15 7.81
N LYS A 320 18.69 -6.76 7.76
CA LYS A 320 19.08 -5.34 7.87
C LYS A 320 19.08 -4.63 6.52
N ASP A 321 19.25 -5.38 5.44
CA ASP A 321 19.40 -4.83 4.10
C ASP A 321 18.50 -5.53 3.08
N ALA A 322 18.21 -4.82 1.99
CA ALA A 322 17.46 -5.30 0.86
C ALA A 322 18.03 -4.76 -0.46
N ASP A 323 17.92 -5.54 -1.53
CA ASP A 323 18.17 -5.14 -2.90
C ASP A 323 16.83 -4.94 -3.61
N LEU A 324 16.52 -3.69 -3.98
CA LEU A 324 15.40 -3.39 -4.85
C LEU A 324 15.85 -3.45 -6.31
N LEU A 325 15.42 -4.50 -7.00
CA LEU A 325 15.64 -4.75 -8.41
C LEU A 325 14.58 -4.03 -9.25
N GLN A 326 14.98 -3.03 -10.01
CA GLN A 326 14.12 -2.40 -11.01
C GLN A 326 14.40 -3.01 -12.39
N VAL A 327 13.35 -3.52 -13.05
CA VAL A 327 13.46 -4.25 -14.32
C VAL A 327 12.78 -3.46 -15.43
N LEU A 328 13.46 -3.28 -16.56
CA LEU A 328 12.90 -2.65 -17.76
C LEU A 328 13.16 -3.53 -18.98
N ARG A 329 12.10 -3.93 -19.68
CA ARG A 329 12.19 -4.72 -20.92
C ARG A 329 12.02 -3.81 -22.12
N LYS A 330 12.96 -3.89 -23.06
CA LYS A 330 12.97 -3.10 -24.30
C LYS A 330 13.17 -4.01 -25.49
N LYS A 331 12.48 -3.70 -26.59
CA LYS A 331 12.81 -4.27 -27.90
C LYS A 331 14.22 -3.83 -28.29
N LYS A 332 15.10 -4.77 -28.67
CA LYS A 332 16.41 -4.41 -29.22
C LYS A 332 16.17 -3.61 -30.49
N LEU A 333 16.44 -2.31 -30.43
CA LEU A 333 16.47 -1.50 -31.64
C LEU A 333 17.58 -2.09 -32.49
N THR A 334 17.20 -2.84 -33.52
CA THR A 334 18.13 -3.21 -34.58
C THR A 334 18.51 -1.88 -35.20
N ILE A 335 19.62 -1.31 -34.74
CA ILE A 335 20.29 -0.21 -35.41
C ILE A 335 20.73 -0.86 -36.72
N GLN A 336 19.82 -0.86 -37.70
CA GLN A 336 20.17 -1.03 -39.08
C GLN A 336 21.09 0.15 -39.34
N ARG A 337 22.38 -0.05 -39.11
CA ARG A 337 23.44 0.77 -39.67
C ARG A 337 23.16 0.71 -41.16
N ARG A 338 22.36 1.66 -41.65
CA ARG A 338 22.17 1.89 -43.07
C ARG A 338 23.58 2.18 -43.56
N ALA A 339 24.20 1.17 -44.15
CA ALA A 339 25.41 1.30 -44.95
C ALA A 339 25.05 2.01 -46.28
N LYS A 340 24.38 3.16 -46.16
CA LYS A 340 24.12 4.20 -47.16
C LYS A 340 24.64 5.45 -46.44
N ASP A 341 25.86 5.92 -46.63
CA ASP A 341 26.40 6.40 -47.90
C ASP A 341 27.94 6.35 -47.93
N ASN A 342 28.50 5.33 -48.59
CA ASN A 342 29.85 5.39 -49.14
C ASN A 342 29.83 5.36 -50.67
N GLN A 343 28.71 5.76 -51.29
CA GLN A 343 28.64 5.98 -52.73
C GLN A 343 28.81 7.46 -53.05
N THR A 344 29.96 7.76 -53.66
CA THR A 344 30.23 8.90 -54.55
C THR A 344 30.12 10.31 -53.96
N LYS A 345 31.25 10.77 -53.41
CA LYS A 345 31.61 12.19 -53.36
C LYS A 345 31.81 12.67 -54.82
N PRO A 346 30.97 13.55 -55.39
CA PRO A 346 31.32 14.19 -56.66
C PRO A 346 32.51 15.12 -56.41
N ALA A 347 33.51 15.04 -57.28
CA ALA A 347 34.62 15.98 -57.31
C ALA A 347 34.07 17.40 -57.49
N LEU A 348 34.29 18.28 -56.51
CA LEU A 348 34.10 19.71 -56.69
C LEU A 348 35.37 20.31 -57.32
N PRO A 349 35.23 21.28 -58.23
CA PRO A 349 36.35 21.87 -58.94
C PRO A 349 37.12 22.85 -58.05
N ASP A 350 38.42 22.96 -58.34
CA ASP A 350 39.28 24.07 -57.96
C ASP A 350 38.60 25.43 -58.17
N GLU A 351 38.75 26.35 -57.20
CA GLU A 351 39.03 27.78 -57.40
C GLU A 351 38.93 28.56 -56.08
N ASN A 352 40.07 29.14 -55.67
CA ASN A 352 40.26 30.48 -55.13
C ASN A 352 39.12 31.16 -54.31
N PHE A 353 39.35 31.48 -53.03
CA PHE A 353 39.40 32.89 -52.57
C PHE A 353 39.73 33.08 -51.07
N ARG A 354 40.66 34.03 -50.86
CA ARG A 354 40.81 35.03 -49.79
C ARG A 354 40.78 34.65 -48.30
N GLN A 355 41.99 34.78 -47.74
CA GLN A 355 42.29 35.24 -46.38
C GLN A 355 41.55 36.53 -46.00
N GLN A 356 40.89 36.56 -44.84
CA GLN A 356 40.79 37.76 -44.00
C GLN A 356 40.95 37.42 -42.53
N LYS A 357 41.86 38.18 -41.91
CA LYS A 357 42.25 38.23 -40.49
C LYS A 357 41.07 38.58 -39.59
N LEU A 358 41.01 37.95 -38.42
CA LEU A 358 40.34 38.50 -37.24
C LEU A 358 41.39 38.73 -36.12
N PRO A 359 41.35 39.87 -35.41
CA PRO A 359 42.30 40.16 -34.35
C PRO A 359 41.84 39.64 -32.98
N PHE A 360 42.85 39.24 -32.23
CA PHE A 360 42.88 38.87 -30.82
C PHE A 360 42.80 40.14 -29.94
N VAL A 361 41.90 40.20 -28.97
CA VAL A 361 41.97 41.18 -27.85
C VAL A 361 41.52 40.49 -26.57
N ALA A 362 42.42 40.51 -25.59
CA ALA A 362 42.23 40.11 -24.20
C ALA A 362 41.64 41.26 -23.39
N THR A 363 40.88 40.97 -22.33
CA THR A 363 40.65 41.91 -21.23
C THR A 363 40.62 41.21 -19.87
N SER A 364 41.30 41.87 -18.94
CA SER A 364 41.61 41.60 -17.54
C SER A 364 40.60 42.23 -16.56
N ASP A 365 40.60 41.70 -15.33
CA ASP A 365 40.37 42.26 -13.98
C ASP A 365 39.84 43.70 -13.77
N LYS A 366 38.89 43.83 -12.81
CA LYS A 366 38.75 44.82 -11.67
C LYS A 366 37.27 45.05 -11.32
N GLU A 367 36.79 44.78 -10.10
CA GLU A 367 36.80 45.61 -8.85
C GLU A 367 35.88 46.86 -8.83
N ASN A 368 34.94 46.83 -7.86
CA ASN A 368 34.39 47.88 -6.98
C ASN A 368 33.35 48.95 -7.42
N ASN A 369 32.31 49.00 -6.57
CA ASN A 369 31.66 50.15 -5.90
C ASN A 369 30.56 51.03 -6.56
N ASP A 370 29.38 50.96 -5.92
CA ASP A 370 28.61 52.01 -5.21
C ASP A 370 27.96 53.23 -5.90
N LYS A 371 26.78 53.56 -5.31
CA LYS A 371 26.03 54.84 -5.24
C LYS A 371 25.17 55.22 -6.47
N GLU A 372 24.01 55.88 -6.38
CA GLU A 372 23.17 56.48 -5.33
C GLU A 372 21.87 56.92 -6.03
N ASN A 373 20.70 56.92 -5.36
CA ASN A 373 19.74 58.02 -5.49
C ASN A 373 18.70 58.00 -4.34
N ASP A 374 18.89 58.99 -3.45
CA ASP A 374 17.98 59.77 -2.58
C ASP A 374 16.55 60.00 -3.14
N LYS A 375 15.47 60.43 -2.45
CA LYS A 375 14.99 60.85 -1.10
C LYS A 375 13.46 61.03 -1.30
N ALA A 376 12.52 60.98 -0.35
CA ALA A 376 12.41 61.74 0.90
C ALA A 376 11.31 61.20 1.83
N GLU A 377 11.61 61.32 3.12
CA GLU A 377 10.86 61.13 4.38
C GLU A 377 9.91 62.34 4.66
N PRO A 378 9.16 62.50 5.80
CA PRO A 378 9.62 62.21 7.17
C PRO A 378 8.63 61.87 8.32
N ASN A 379 9.22 61.31 9.39
CA ASN A 379 9.05 61.57 10.85
C ASN A 379 7.69 61.32 11.54
N SER A 380 7.60 60.87 12.81
CA SER A 380 8.58 60.63 13.89
C SER A 380 7.92 59.86 15.06
N LYS A 381 8.76 59.07 15.75
CA LYS A 381 8.66 58.54 17.14
C LYS A 381 8.37 59.63 18.20
N PRO A 382 7.94 59.32 19.47
CA PRO A 382 8.73 58.52 20.42
C PRO A 382 8.01 57.63 21.48
N THR A 383 8.87 56.81 22.11
CA THR A 383 8.89 56.12 23.43
C THR A 383 7.91 56.64 24.50
N ASP A 384 7.38 55.86 25.46
CA ASP A 384 8.11 55.07 26.46
C ASP A 384 7.18 54.15 27.31
N GLN A 385 7.82 53.32 28.13
CA GLN A 385 7.36 52.29 29.10
C GLN A 385 6.15 52.61 30.03
N SER A 386 5.34 51.59 30.40
CA SER A 386 5.22 51.08 31.79
C SER A 386 4.03 50.11 32.01
N VAL A 387 4.24 49.26 33.01
CA VAL A 387 3.43 48.20 33.63
C VAL A 387 2.14 48.70 34.28
N VAL A 388 0.99 48.00 34.14
CA VAL A 388 0.03 47.64 35.23
C VAL A 388 -0.92 46.51 34.79
N ASP A 389 -1.13 45.51 35.66
CA ASP A 389 -2.32 44.65 35.72
C ASP A 389 -3.62 45.47 35.84
N MET A 390 -4.76 44.94 35.35
CA MET A 390 -6.03 44.88 36.09
C MET A 390 -7.16 44.27 35.24
N THR A 391 -7.84 43.34 35.89
CA THR A 391 -9.19 42.79 35.66
C THR A 391 -10.26 43.81 35.24
N GLY A 392 -11.26 43.37 34.47
CA GLY A 392 -12.53 44.11 34.38
C GLY A 392 -13.52 43.60 33.32
N ASN A 393 -14.58 42.95 33.81
CA ASN A 393 -15.85 42.67 33.11
C ASN A 393 -16.37 43.88 32.31
N CYS A 394 -17.09 43.60 31.22
CA CYS A 394 -18.29 44.36 30.83
C CYS A 394 -19.25 43.46 30.04
N GLU A 395 -20.45 43.34 30.61
CA GLU A 395 -21.69 42.82 30.03
C GLU A 395 -22.30 43.82 29.03
N ASN A 396 -23.19 43.31 28.17
CA ASN A 396 -24.40 43.91 27.54
C ASN A 396 -24.56 43.33 26.13
N GLU A 397 -25.51 42.41 25.93
CA GLU A 397 -26.93 42.64 25.60
C GLU A 397 -27.15 43.36 24.26
N GLU A 398 -27.74 42.64 23.28
CA GLU A 398 -28.94 43.09 22.53
C GLU A 398 -29.56 41.98 21.63
N ALA A 399 -30.80 41.61 21.99
CA ALA A 399 -32.00 41.24 21.22
C ALA A 399 -32.00 40.53 19.83
N CYS A 400 -32.59 39.31 19.79
CA CYS A 400 -33.86 38.86 19.13
C CYS A 400 -34.37 39.53 17.82
N PRO A 401 -35.04 38.79 16.88
CA PRO A 401 -36.37 38.22 17.20
C PRO A 401 -36.81 36.87 16.58
N ASN A 402 -37.80 36.31 17.28
CA ASN A 402 -38.75 35.23 17.01
C ASN A 402 -39.58 35.38 15.72
N ILE A 403 -39.94 34.25 15.09
CA ILE A 403 -41.23 34.06 14.39
C ILE A 403 -41.81 32.67 14.71
N ASN A 404 -43.00 32.67 15.31
CA ASN A 404 -43.90 31.54 15.51
C ASN A 404 -44.79 31.31 14.28
N GLY A 405 -45.18 30.06 14.02
CA GLY A 405 -46.30 29.69 13.16
C GLY A 405 -46.94 28.39 13.62
N SER A 406 -48.08 28.48 14.30
CA SER A 406 -48.85 27.35 14.83
C SER A 406 -49.80 26.73 13.80
N MET A 407 -50.08 25.43 13.92
CA MET A 407 -51.38 24.87 13.53
C MET A 407 -51.74 23.69 14.46
N GLN A 408 -52.85 23.83 15.19
CA GLN A 408 -53.50 22.79 16.01
C GLN A 408 -54.75 22.27 15.28
N GLN A 409 -55.07 20.97 15.39
CA GLN A 409 -56.17 20.47 16.25
C GLN A 409 -56.43 18.95 16.09
N LYS A 410 -56.59 18.29 17.26
CA LYS A 410 -57.56 17.24 17.67
C LYS A 410 -57.53 15.86 16.95
N SER A 411 -57.81 14.71 17.56
CA SER A 411 -58.14 14.18 18.93
C SER A 411 -58.28 12.65 18.73
N GLU A 412 -57.84 11.74 19.61
CA GLU A 412 -58.62 10.94 20.61
C GLU A 412 -57.79 9.65 20.84
N GLU A 413 -57.32 9.38 22.06
CA GLU A 413 -57.76 8.31 22.99
C GLU A 413 -57.52 6.84 22.52
N ASP A 414 -56.57 6.14 23.16
CA ASP A 414 -56.90 5.03 24.07
C ASP A 414 -55.65 4.48 24.80
N GLU A 415 -55.81 4.32 26.12
CA GLU A 415 -54.84 3.81 27.10
C GLU A 415 -54.69 2.28 27.03
N LYS A 416 -53.51 1.76 27.40
CA LYS A 416 -53.41 0.63 28.34
C LYS A 416 -52.03 0.48 28.96
N GLU A 417 -52.04 0.55 30.28
CA GLU A 417 -50.97 0.32 31.25
C GLU A 417 -50.41 -1.11 31.21
N SER A 418 -49.13 -1.28 31.55
CA SER A 418 -48.75 -2.16 32.67
C SER A 418 -47.34 -1.82 33.17
N SER A 419 -47.28 -1.31 34.39
CA SER A 419 -46.08 -1.12 35.19
C SER A 419 -45.68 -2.44 35.89
N GLY A 420 -44.38 -2.67 36.03
CA GLY A 420 -43.80 -3.77 36.80
C GLY A 420 -42.59 -3.27 37.57
N VAL A 421 -42.82 -2.86 38.81
CA VAL A 421 -41.82 -2.49 39.83
C VAL A 421 -41.34 -3.78 40.51
N PHE A 422 -40.04 -3.93 40.73
CA PHE A 422 -39.52 -4.74 41.84
C PHE A 422 -38.24 -4.10 42.40
N ASP A 423 -38.24 -3.94 43.73
CA ASP A 423 -37.17 -3.44 44.58
C ASP A 423 -36.96 -4.44 45.73
N THR A 424 -35.77 -4.37 46.32
CA THR A 424 -35.26 -4.99 47.57
C THR A 424 -34.96 -6.50 47.49
N THR A 425 -33.88 -7.06 48.08
CA THR A 425 -33.13 -6.71 49.29
C THR A 425 -31.78 -7.46 49.37
N GLU A 426 -30.83 -6.87 50.12
CA GLU A 426 -29.85 -7.47 51.06
C GLU A 426 -29.29 -8.89 50.85
N LEU A 427 -27.95 -8.99 50.85
CA LEU A 427 -27.21 -9.91 51.73
C LEU A 427 -25.75 -9.46 51.93
N SER A 428 -25.37 -9.36 53.19
CA SER A 428 -24.09 -8.93 53.75
C SER A 428 -23.16 -10.11 54.07
N GLU A 429 -21.86 -9.77 54.12
CA GLU A 429 -20.75 -10.35 54.93
C GLU A 429 -20.29 -11.81 54.69
N GLU A 430 -19.01 -11.98 54.30
CA GLU A 430 -17.93 -12.34 55.25
C GLU A 430 -16.51 -12.29 54.60
N ILE A 431 -15.69 -11.42 55.17
CA ILE A 431 -14.26 -11.50 55.59
C ILE A 431 -13.34 -12.54 54.92
N GLY A 432 -12.19 -12.05 54.43
CA GLY A 432 -10.99 -12.84 54.16
C GLY A 432 -9.75 -11.97 53.91
N ASP A 433 -9.16 -11.46 55.00
CA ASP A 433 -7.85 -10.78 55.01
C ASP A 433 -6.71 -11.71 54.55
N GLY A 434 -5.77 -11.17 53.76
CA GLY A 434 -4.57 -11.88 53.33
C GLY A 434 -3.55 -10.96 52.66
N ALA A 435 -2.82 -10.21 53.48
CA ALA A 435 -1.71 -9.35 53.10
C ALA A 435 -0.49 -10.12 52.58
N ALA A 436 0.13 -9.60 51.51
CA ALA A 436 1.56 -9.79 51.22
C ALA A 436 2.03 -8.61 50.35
N GLU A 437 2.50 -7.55 51.00
CA GLU A 437 3.30 -6.49 50.39
C GLU A 437 4.74 -7.00 50.25
N GLU A 438 5.23 -7.10 49.01
CA GLU A 438 6.65 -7.28 48.73
C GLU A 438 7.17 -5.97 48.13
N SER A 439 7.84 -5.20 48.99
CA SER A 439 8.49 -3.94 48.67
C SER A 439 9.85 -4.22 48.01
N VAL A 440 9.94 -3.96 46.70
CA VAL A 440 11.22 -3.91 45.99
C VAL A 440 11.76 -2.49 46.07
N GLN A 441 12.83 -2.31 46.85
CA GLN A 441 13.67 -1.12 46.84
C GLN A 441 14.39 -1.02 45.49
N VAL A 442 14.26 0.11 44.82
CA VAL A 442 15.09 0.47 43.66
C VAL A 442 16.01 1.59 44.12
N ASP A 443 17.30 1.28 44.20
CA ASP A 443 18.37 2.21 44.51
C ASP A 443 18.51 3.26 43.40
N GLU A 444 18.45 4.53 43.81
CA GLU A 444 18.95 5.68 43.07
C GLU A 444 20.48 5.74 43.14
N GLU A 445 21.07 6.35 42.09
CA GLU A 445 22.44 6.86 41.93
C GLU A 445 23.37 6.07 40.99
N SER A 446 23.57 6.62 39.78
CA SER A 446 24.87 7.22 39.45
C SER A 446 24.78 8.03 38.15
N SER A 447 24.86 9.36 38.29
CA SER A 447 25.06 10.29 37.17
C SER A 447 26.54 10.31 36.80
N ILE A 448 26.92 9.71 35.67
CA ILE A 448 28.25 9.89 35.08
C ILE A 448 28.12 10.85 33.89
N LYS A 449 28.55 12.09 34.12
CA LYS A 449 28.84 13.07 33.06
C LYS A 449 29.93 12.51 32.15
N ARG A 450 29.65 12.33 30.87
CA ARG A 450 30.66 12.14 29.82
C ARG A 450 30.77 13.41 28.98
N GLU A 451 31.96 13.99 28.99
CA GLU A 451 32.36 15.07 28.08
C GLU A 451 32.48 14.55 26.63
N PRO A 452 32.26 15.39 25.62
CA PRO A 452 32.42 15.00 24.22
C PRO A 452 33.89 15.09 23.81
N VAL A 453 34.53 13.94 23.62
CA VAL A 453 35.82 13.85 22.93
C VAL A 453 35.54 13.88 21.43
N GLY A 454 35.90 14.98 20.78
CA GLY A 454 35.86 15.12 19.34
C GLY A 454 36.89 14.20 18.67
N LEU A 455 36.40 13.24 17.90
CA LEU A 455 37.20 12.45 16.96
C LEU A 455 36.62 12.68 15.56
N ALA A 456 37.34 13.49 14.78
CA ALA A 456 37.11 13.69 13.37
C ALA A 456 37.42 12.38 12.64
N THR A 457 36.40 11.59 12.31
CA THR A 457 36.51 10.54 11.30
C THR A 457 36.09 11.11 9.95
N GLU A 458 37.09 11.35 9.12
CA GLU A 458 36.98 11.61 7.69
C GLU A 458 36.39 10.36 7.00
N LYS A 459 35.06 10.33 6.85
CA LYS A 459 34.38 9.29 6.05
C LYS A 459 34.40 9.70 4.58
N VAL A 460 35.33 9.13 3.83
CA VAL A 460 35.26 9.04 2.38
C VAL A 460 34.10 8.08 2.03
N GLN A 461 32.93 8.63 1.70
CA GLN A 461 31.85 7.88 1.06
C GLN A 461 32.13 7.83 -0.45
N THR A 462 32.62 6.69 -0.93
CA THR A 462 32.59 6.37 -2.36
C THR A 462 31.20 5.86 -2.71
N GLU A 463 30.38 6.69 -3.35
CA GLU A 463 29.19 6.23 -4.07
C GLU A 463 29.64 5.38 -5.26
N ALA A 464 29.69 4.06 -5.08
CA ALA A 464 29.80 3.13 -6.19
C ALA A 464 28.42 2.99 -6.86
N LYS A 465 27.98 4.02 -7.60
CA LYS A 465 26.85 3.92 -8.54
C LYS A 465 27.20 2.94 -9.66
N HIS A 466 27.00 1.64 -9.42
CA HIS A 466 27.10 0.61 -10.45
C HIS A 466 25.79 0.58 -11.25
N SER A 467 25.50 1.66 -11.99
CA SER A 467 24.61 1.57 -13.16
C SER A 467 25.38 0.92 -14.29
N ILE A 468 25.73 -0.36 -14.15
CA ILE A 468 26.31 -1.11 -15.27
C ILE A 468 25.15 -1.58 -16.14
N THR A 469 24.86 -0.85 -17.20
CA THR A 469 24.03 -1.34 -18.32
C THR A 469 24.87 -2.36 -19.09
N ILE A 470 24.99 -3.59 -18.59
CA ILE A 470 25.53 -4.70 -19.38
C ILE A 470 24.40 -5.20 -20.26
N GLY A 471 24.40 -4.78 -21.53
CA GLY A 471 23.61 -5.50 -22.53
C GLY A 471 24.19 -6.92 -22.65
N THR A 472 23.53 -7.90 -22.05
CA THR A 472 23.88 -9.31 -22.21
C THR A 472 23.62 -9.71 -23.65
N ASN A 473 24.62 -9.60 -24.52
CA ASN A 473 24.62 -10.28 -25.80
C ASN A 473 24.92 -11.75 -25.52
N GLU A 474 23.88 -12.57 -25.43
CA GLU A 474 24.04 -14.02 -25.61
C GLU A 474 24.35 -14.29 -27.09
N THR A 475 25.64 -14.37 -27.40
CA THR A 475 26.17 -15.16 -28.52
C THR A 475 27.19 -16.11 -27.91
N LEU A 476 26.72 -17.25 -27.42
CA LEU A 476 27.58 -18.39 -27.14
C LEU A 476 27.68 -19.24 -28.42
N ASN A 477 28.93 -19.60 -28.75
CA ASN A 477 29.42 -20.47 -29.84
C ASN A 477 29.76 -19.80 -31.19
N GLU A 478 30.92 -19.14 -31.24
CA GLU A 478 31.74 -19.08 -32.45
C GLU A 478 32.57 -20.37 -32.53
N ASP A 479 32.16 -21.33 -33.38
CA ASP A 479 33.03 -22.26 -34.15
C ASP A 479 32.25 -23.37 -34.87
N SER A 480 31.08 -23.06 -35.41
CA SER A 480 30.45 -23.92 -36.42
C SER A 480 29.77 -23.07 -37.47
N ALA A 481 30.50 -22.73 -38.53
CA ALA A 481 29.97 -22.20 -39.77
C ALA A 481 29.00 -23.21 -40.40
N ARG A 482 27.75 -23.22 -39.94
CA ARG A 482 26.63 -23.85 -40.63
C ARG A 482 25.86 -22.72 -41.31
N GLU A 483 25.71 -22.84 -42.63
CA GLU A 483 24.86 -21.96 -43.43
C GLU A 483 23.47 -21.91 -42.80
N GLU A 484 23.14 -20.77 -42.19
CA GLU A 484 21.83 -20.56 -41.57
C GLU A 484 20.76 -20.52 -42.66
N ASP A 485 19.75 -21.37 -42.48
CA ASP A 485 18.58 -21.49 -43.34
C ASP A 485 17.85 -20.13 -43.41
N PRO A 486 17.69 -19.49 -44.59
CA PRO A 486 17.14 -18.14 -44.72
C PRO A 486 15.64 -17.98 -44.36
N GLY A 487 15.05 -18.97 -43.68
CA GLY A 487 13.63 -19.04 -43.35
C GLY A 487 13.26 -18.91 -41.86
N THR A 488 14.21 -18.86 -40.92
CA THR A 488 13.86 -18.67 -39.50
C THR A 488 13.44 -17.21 -39.25
N ASP A 489 12.14 -17.03 -38.97
CA ASP A 489 11.57 -15.78 -38.49
C ASP A 489 12.49 -15.17 -37.43
N LYS A 490 13.03 -13.99 -37.73
CA LYS A 490 13.85 -13.23 -36.80
C LYS A 490 12.98 -12.83 -35.63
N GLN A 491 12.90 -13.67 -34.61
CA GLN A 491 12.33 -13.30 -33.32
C GLN A 491 13.09 -12.05 -32.87
N ASP A 492 12.36 -10.94 -32.76
CA ASP A 492 12.89 -9.66 -32.33
C ASP A 492 13.59 -9.88 -30.99
N ALA A 493 14.93 -9.84 -30.99
CA ALA A 493 15.70 -10.03 -29.78
C ALA A 493 15.24 -9.00 -28.73
N MET A 494 14.73 -9.47 -27.60
CA MET A 494 14.38 -8.62 -26.48
C MET A 494 15.61 -8.40 -25.60
N THR A 495 15.75 -7.20 -25.07
CA THR A 495 16.79 -6.88 -24.08
C THR A 495 16.13 -6.54 -22.76
N MET A 496 16.64 -7.12 -21.67
CA MET A 496 16.23 -6.77 -20.32
C MET A 496 17.33 -5.92 -19.68
N GLU A 497 16.94 -4.82 -19.07
CA GLU A 497 17.81 -3.91 -18.33
C GLU A 497 17.43 -3.97 -16.86
N ILE A 498 18.40 -4.17 -15.97
CA ILE A 498 18.18 -4.12 -14.52
C ILE A 498 19.00 -3.02 -13.87
N SER A 499 18.41 -2.42 -12.84
CA SER A 499 19.08 -1.56 -11.88
C SER A 499 18.80 -2.06 -10.48
N VAL A 500 19.83 -2.12 -9.64
CA VAL A 500 19.71 -2.58 -8.25
C VAL A 500 19.99 -1.41 -7.32
N THR A 501 19.08 -1.16 -6.39
CA THR A 501 19.29 -0.19 -5.30
C THR A 501 19.36 -0.94 -3.98
N ARG A 502 20.54 -0.94 -3.35
CA ARG A 502 20.71 -1.43 -1.98
C ARG A 502 20.04 -0.44 -1.01
N MET A 503 19.21 -0.98 -0.14
CA MET A 503 18.55 -0.26 0.94
C MET A 503 18.95 -0.88 2.27
N SER A 504 19.34 -0.04 3.23
CA SER A 504 19.68 -0.46 4.59
C SER A 504 18.71 0.15 5.59
N MET A 505 18.30 -0.64 6.57
CA MET A 505 17.47 -0.18 7.69
C MET A 505 18.17 0.91 8.52
N ASP A 506 19.51 0.87 8.54
CA ASP A 506 20.39 1.78 9.28
C ASP A 506 20.92 2.94 8.40
N ASP A 507 20.42 3.13 7.17
CA ASP A 507 20.85 4.24 6.31
C ASP A 507 20.45 5.59 6.94
N PRO A 508 21.41 6.46 7.32
CA PRO A 508 21.12 7.71 8.04
C PRO A 508 20.34 8.71 7.20
N ARG A 509 20.29 8.55 5.87
CA ARG A 509 19.52 9.42 4.97
C ARG A 509 18.04 9.16 5.08
N TYR A 510 17.66 7.90 5.29
CA TYR A 510 16.26 7.47 5.27
C TYR A 510 15.73 7.12 6.66
N GLN A 511 16.61 6.74 7.59
CA GLN A 511 16.28 6.40 8.99
C GLN A 511 15.09 5.42 9.04
N LEU A 512 15.10 4.40 8.18
CA LEU A 512 13.94 3.51 7.98
C LEU A 512 13.58 2.81 9.29
N ASN A 513 14.57 2.42 10.09
CA ASN A 513 14.34 1.80 11.38
C ASN A 513 13.63 2.74 12.37
N ASP A 514 14.10 3.98 12.50
CA ASP A 514 13.53 4.95 13.43
C ASP A 514 12.14 5.43 12.98
N ASN A 515 11.98 5.70 11.68
CA ASN A 515 10.70 6.09 11.08
C ASN A 515 9.66 4.97 11.18
N TRP A 516 10.07 3.69 11.13
CA TRP A 516 9.17 2.57 11.32
C TRP A 516 8.49 2.62 12.70
N GLU A 517 9.28 2.77 13.77
CA GLU A 517 8.78 2.76 15.15
C GLU A 517 8.08 4.07 15.52
N SER A 518 8.63 5.22 15.09
CA SER A 518 8.14 6.54 15.50
C SER A 518 6.94 7.05 14.68
N LEU A 519 6.78 6.58 13.44
CA LEU A 519 5.80 7.15 12.51
C LEU A 519 4.90 6.10 11.85
N ILE A 520 5.48 5.08 11.22
CA ILE A 520 4.72 4.09 10.44
C ILE A 520 3.83 3.26 11.36
N LEU A 521 4.39 2.69 12.43
CA LEU A 521 3.65 1.79 13.32
C LEU A 521 2.52 2.50 14.10
N PRO A 522 2.70 3.71 14.67
CA PRO A 522 1.61 4.46 15.28
C PRO A 522 0.48 4.80 14.31
N ARG A 523 0.79 5.23 13.07
CA ARG A 523 -0.22 5.52 12.05
C ARG A 523 -0.96 4.27 11.61
N LEU A 524 -0.26 3.15 11.45
CA LEU A 524 -0.87 1.89 11.08
C LEU A 524 -1.84 1.39 12.17
N LYS A 525 -1.47 1.55 13.44
CA LYS A 525 -2.38 1.29 14.57
C LYS A 525 -3.61 2.19 14.49
N SER A 526 -3.44 3.51 14.35
CA SER A 526 -4.56 4.46 14.27
C SER A 526 -5.48 4.14 13.10
N TRP A 527 -4.93 3.78 11.93
CA TRP A 527 -5.69 3.31 10.79
C TRP A 527 -6.54 2.07 11.12
N VAL A 528 -5.93 1.04 11.72
CA VAL A 528 -6.65 -0.18 12.12
C VAL A 528 -7.78 0.12 13.11
N GLU A 529 -7.55 1.03 14.07
CA GLU A 529 -8.59 1.46 15.01
C GLU A 529 -9.72 2.17 14.29
N GLY A 530 -9.42 3.10 13.38
CA GLY A 530 -10.42 3.76 12.55
C GLY A 530 -11.26 2.79 11.72
N ILE A 531 -10.65 1.73 11.15
CA ILE A 531 -11.39 0.68 10.45
C ILE A 531 -12.37 -0.05 11.40
N TYR A 532 -11.99 -0.32 12.64
CA TYR A 532 -12.90 -0.94 13.61
C TYR A 532 -14.03 -0.02 14.03
N GLU A 533 -13.78 1.28 14.20
CA GLU A 533 -14.82 2.26 14.53
C GLU A 533 -15.79 2.50 13.36
N ILE A 534 -15.31 2.50 12.12
CA ILE A 534 -16.18 2.49 10.95
C ILE A 534 -16.99 1.20 10.92
N ARG A 535 -16.33 0.04 11.13
CA ARG A 535 -17.00 -1.26 11.08
C ARG A 535 -18.11 -1.38 12.13
N SER A 536 -17.91 -0.90 13.35
CA SER A 536 -18.89 -1.00 14.43
C SER A 536 -20.13 -0.12 14.21
N SER A 537 -19.98 1.00 13.48
CA SER A 537 -21.04 1.99 13.24
C SER A 537 -21.78 1.79 11.92
N ASP A 538 -23.08 1.46 11.99
CA ASP A 538 -23.94 1.32 10.81
C ASP A 538 -23.97 2.60 9.95
N ASP A 539 -24.07 3.78 10.58
CA ASP A 539 -24.08 5.07 9.87
C ASP A 539 -22.80 5.29 9.05
N LYS A 540 -21.63 5.09 9.68
CA LYS A 540 -20.33 5.25 9.00
C LYS A 540 -20.18 4.25 7.86
N ARG A 541 -20.55 2.99 8.07
CA ARG A 541 -20.50 1.95 7.02
C ARG A 541 -21.41 2.32 5.84
N TYR A 542 -22.66 2.70 6.10
CA TYR A 542 -23.60 3.03 5.04
C TYR A 542 -23.17 4.26 4.26
N ARG A 543 -22.72 5.33 4.93
CA ARG A 543 -22.21 6.52 4.26
C ARG A 543 -20.97 6.21 3.41
N LEU A 544 -20.03 5.44 3.95
CA LEU A 544 -18.82 5.02 3.22
C LEU A 544 -19.18 4.15 2.01
N LEU A 545 -20.08 3.18 2.17
CA LEU A 545 -20.53 2.29 1.10
C LEU A 545 -21.28 3.07 0.02
N MET A 546 -22.23 3.93 0.39
CA MET A 546 -22.95 4.79 -0.55
C MET A 546 -22.02 5.72 -1.33
N ALA A 547 -21.04 6.32 -0.68
CA ALA A 547 -20.03 7.13 -1.35
C ALA A 547 -19.15 6.32 -2.31
N SER A 548 -18.86 5.06 -2.00
CA SER A 548 -18.11 4.18 -2.92
C SER A 548 -18.92 3.70 -4.14
N THR A 549 -20.25 3.85 -4.13
CA THR A 549 -21.10 3.42 -5.27
C THR A 549 -21.07 4.37 -6.48
N GLU A 550 -20.22 5.40 -6.41
CA GLU A 550 -19.86 6.29 -7.52
C GLU A 550 -19.38 5.52 -8.74
N SER A 551 -20.28 5.19 -9.67
CA SER A 551 -20.01 5.05 -11.12
C SER A 551 -21.09 4.32 -11.91
N SER A 552 -22.03 3.62 -11.27
CA SER A 552 -22.89 2.67 -12.00
C SER A 552 -24.31 3.18 -12.30
N VAL A 553 -24.71 4.34 -11.76
CA VAL A 553 -26.00 4.95 -12.13
C VAL A 553 -25.85 5.56 -13.52
N ALA A 554 -25.97 4.68 -14.52
CA ALA A 554 -26.06 5.06 -15.92
C ALA A 554 -27.21 6.06 -16.06
N VAL A 555 -26.86 7.28 -16.45
CA VAL A 555 -27.78 8.36 -16.71
C VAL A 555 -28.62 7.98 -17.92
N ILE A 556 -29.77 7.36 -17.68
CA ILE A 556 -30.80 7.20 -18.71
C ILE A 556 -31.65 8.48 -18.66
N GLY A 557 -31.09 9.59 -19.13
CA GLY A 557 -31.77 10.89 -19.23
C GLY A 557 -30.82 12.00 -19.66
N ASP A 558 -31.32 13.01 -20.38
CA ASP A 558 -30.58 14.23 -20.76
C ASP A 558 -30.35 15.16 -19.53
N HIS A 559 -30.13 14.60 -18.34
CA HIS A 559 -29.82 15.39 -17.15
C HIS A 559 -28.40 15.97 -17.27
N ASP A 560 -28.24 17.21 -16.82
CA ASP A 560 -26.98 17.96 -16.85
C ASP A 560 -25.84 17.15 -16.21
N GLU A 561 -24.84 16.77 -17.02
CA GLU A 561 -23.64 16.02 -16.63
C GLU A 561 -22.94 16.67 -15.43
N ASP A 562 -22.98 18.00 -15.36
CA ASP A 562 -22.40 18.81 -14.28
C ASP A 562 -23.04 18.54 -12.91
N VAL A 563 -24.36 18.31 -12.85
CA VAL A 563 -25.06 18.07 -11.57
C VAL A 563 -24.65 16.72 -10.98
N LEU A 564 -24.48 15.73 -11.85
CA LEU A 564 -24.06 14.38 -11.43
C LEU A 564 -22.59 14.35 -11.02
N GLU A 565 -21.73 15.08 -11.72
CA GLU A 565 -20.33 15.23 -11.31
C GLU A 565 -20.24 15.92 -9.93
N GLN A 566 -21.01 16.98 -9.69
CA GLN A 566 -21.07 17.63 -8.38
C GLN A 566 -21.57 16.68 -7.28
N GLN A 567 -22.60 15.87 -7.57
CA GLN A 567 -23.10 14.90 -6.60
C GLN A 567 -22.07 13.81 -6.27
N SER A 568 -21.34 13.30 -7.27
CA SER A 568 -20.23 12.35 -7.08
C SER A 568 -19.15 12.99 -6.22
N LEU A 569 -18.73 14.21 -6.51
CA LEU A 569 -17.70 14.90 -5.72
C LEU A 569 -18.11 15.12 -4.26
N GLN A 570 -19.39 15.41 -4.02
CA GLN A 570 -19.91 15.56 -2.66
C GLN A 570 -19.93 14.22 -1.91
N GLN A 571 -20.36 13.14 -2.55
CA GLN A 571 -20.31 11.78 -1.98
C GLN A 571 -18.89 11.41 -1.60
N LEU A 572 -17.95 11.68 -2.49
CA LEU A 572 -16.56 11.38 -2.27
C LEU A 572 -15.97 12.18 -1.10
N ARG A 573 -16.30 13.46 -1.03
CA ARG A 573 -15.95 14.33 0.09
C ARG A 573 -16.49 13.77 1.40
N ASP A 574 -17.72 13.28 1.41
CA ASP A 574 -18.32 12.70 2.62
C ASP A 574 -17.59 11.43 3.06
N ALA A 575 -17.13 10.58 2.14
CA ALA A 575 -16.29 9.43 2.47
C ALA A 575 -14.95 9.85 3.08
N TRP A 576 -14.30 10.88 2.54
CA TRP A 576 -13.05 11.40 3.10
C TRP A 576 -13.24 12.02 4.47
N ASN A 577 -14.35 12.72 4.71
CA ASN A 577 -14.67 13.25 6.03
C ASN A 577 -14.74 12.12 7.08
N ILE A 578 -15.34 10.97 6.74
CA ILE A 578 -15.34 9.80 7.64
C ILE A 578 -13.91 9.33 7.93
N LEU A 579 -13.05 9.24 6.91
CA LEU A 579 -11.65 8.86 7.13
C LEU A 579 -10.87 9.89 7.96
N PHE A 580 -11.13 11.18 7.80
CA PHE A 580 -10.49 12.24 8.58
C PHE A 580 -10.96 12.27 10.03
N GLU A 581 -12.25 11.98 10.28
CA GLU A 581 -12.80 11.84 11.63
C GLU A 581 -12.07 10.71 12.39
N GLU A 582 -11.85 9.57 11.73
CA GLU A 582 -11.26 8.39 12.37
C GLU A 582 -9.72 8.36 12.34
N CYS A 583 -9.11 9.06 11.38
CA CYS A 583 -7.67 9.16 11.20
C CYS A 583 -7.28 10.63 10.92
N PRO A 584 -7.29 11.52 11.94
CA PRO A 584 -7.09 12.96 11.73
C PRO A 584 -5.77 13.33 11.05
N TRP A 585 -4.72 12.54 11.26
CA TRP A 585 -3.40 12.75 10.64
C TRP A 585 -3.40 12.58 9.11
N LEU A 586 -4.46 12.00 8.52
CA LEU A 586 -4.61 11.93 7.06
C LEU A 586 -4.83 13.30 6.42
N VAL A 587 -5.34 14.28 7.17
CA VAL A 587 -5.53 15.66 6.66
C VAL A 587 -4.21 16.28 6.22
N ASP A 588 -3.11 15.94 6.91
CA ASP A 588 -1.76 16.42 6.62
C ASP A 588 -1.03 15.56 5.58
N CYS A 589 -1.65 14.50 5.07
CA CYS A 589 -1.02 13.58 4.12
C CYS A 589 -1.25 14.02 2.68
N ASP A 590 -0.16 14.09 1.92
CA ASP A 590 -0.17 14.55 0.52
C ASP A 590 -0.60 13.43 -0.45
N THR A 591 -1.85 12.99 -0.32
CA THR A 591 -2.45 12.02 -1.25
C THR A 591 -2.96 12.72 -2.50
N GLN A 592 -2.72 12.16 -3.69
CA GLN A 592 -3.22 12.74 -4.95
C GLN A 592 -4.73 12.92 -4.90
N TYR A 593 -5.41 11.95 -4.30
CA TYR A 593 -6.85 11.93 -4.19
C TYR A 593 -7.38 13.06 -3.30
N SER A 594 -6.70 13.35 -2.18
CA SER A 594 -6.99 14.56 -1.38
C SER A 594 -6.76 15.82 -2.20
N ARG A 595 -5.63 15.94 -2.94
CA ARG A 595 -5.38 17.10 -3.80
C ARG A 595 -6.44 17.31 -4.86
N GLU A 596 -6.85 16.25 -5.55
CA GLU A 596 -7.86 16.32 -6.63
C GLU A 596 -9.21 16.75 -6.09
N ILE A 597 -9.64 16.19 -4.96
CA ILE A 597 -10.91 16.57 -4.31
C ILE A 597 -10.83 18.02 -3.83
N MET A 598 -9.77 18.38 -3.11
CA MET A 598 -9.65 19.73 -2.54
C MET A 598 -9.51 20.80 -3.62
N SER A 599 -8.85 20.48 -4.74
CA SER A 599 -8.80 21.37 -5.91
C SER A 599 -10.18 21.56 -6.53
N ARG A 600 -10.96 20.47 -6.72
CA ARG A 600 -12.30 20.54 -7.31
C ARG A 600 -13.34 21.19 -6.40
N ILE A 601 -13.15 21.14 -5.08
CA ILE A 601 -14.01 21.85 -4.11
C ILE A 601 -13.70 23.34 -4.08
N ALA A 602 -12.44 23.71 -4.35
CA ALA A 602 -12.01 25.11 -4.34
C ALA A 602 -12.43 25.87 -5.62
N GLU A 603 -12.61 25.16 -6.73
CA GLU A 603 -13.20 25.64 -7.99
C GLU A 603 -14.72 25.78 -7.90
#